data_AF-A0A6B3W478-F1
#
_entry.id   AF-A0A6B3W478-F1
#
_cell.length_a   1.000
_cell.length_b   1.000
_cell.length_c   1.000
_cell.angle_alpha   90.00
_cell.angle_beta   90.00
_cell.angle_gamma   90.00
#
_symmetry.space_group_name_H-M   'P 1'
#
loop_
_entity.id
_entity.type
_entity.pdbx_description
1 polymer ?
#
loop_
_entity_poly.entity_id
_entity_poly.type
_entity_poly.pdbx_seq_one_letter_code
_entity_poly.pdbx_strand_id
1 'polypeptide(L)'
;MSQAQSDDRRRYLRYPPDETEIVLFQFSSTVPSEEVFEPETAGLVCEESHGGLRVIALARGPINTVEKGARCVVQVAKLGLQAAEIRWMEEIDEDVVKFGVEFS
;
A
#
# COMPACT_ATOMS: atom_id res chain seq x y z
N MET A 1 2.61 32.71 12.68
CA MET A 1 1.94 31.57 12.01
C MET A 1 3.01 30.72 11.36
N SER A 2 3.51 29.69 12.06
CA SER A 2 4.51 28.79 11.49
C SER A 2 3.80 27.76 10.61
N GLN A 3 4.06 27.81 9.30
CA GLN A 3 3.70 26.72 8.41
C GLN A 3 4.42 25.46 8.90
N ALA A 4 3.66 24.45 9.29
CA ALA A 4 4.19 23.11 9.48
C ALA A 4 4.64 22.62 8.09
N GLN A 5 5.94 22.71 7.80
CA GLN A 5 6.55 21.83 6.82
C GLN A 5 6.23 20.42 7.28
N SER A 6 5.31 19.73 6.61
CA SER A 6 5.11 18.30 6.86
C SER A 6 6.46 17.65 6.60
N ASP A 7 7.04 17.09 7.65
CA ASP A 7 8.37 16.50 7.62
C ASP A 7 8.32 15.28 6.69
N ASP A 8 8.59 15.48 5.40
CA ASP A 8 8.64 14.43 4.36
C ASP A 8 9.91 13.57 4.52
N ARG A 9 10.38 13.46 5.76
CA ARG A 9 11.49 12.63 6.19
C ARG A 9 10.95 11.27 6.56
N ARG A 10 11.56 10.24 5.97
CA ARG A 10 11.24 8.85 6.27
C ARG A 10 11.52 8.59 7.76
N ARG A 11 10.51 8.08 8.46
CA ARG A 11 10.62 7.68 9.88
C ARG A 11 11.35 6.35 10.07
N TYR A 12 11.31 5.50 9.05
CA TYR A 12 11.85 4.14 9.11
C TYR A 12 12.85 3.89 7.98
N LEU A 13 13.85 3.07 8.26
CA LEU A 13 14.70 2.47 7.23
C LEU A 13 13.87 1.56 6.33
N ARG A 14 14.25 1.51 5.05
CA ARG A 14 13.61 0.65 4.05
C ARG A 14 14.58 -0.43 3.61
N TYR A 15 14.05 -1.63 3.45
CA TYR A 15 14.78 -2.83 3.07
C TYR A 15 14.19 -3.41 1.78
N PRO A 16 14.98 -4.13 0.98
CA PRO A 16 14.40 -4.97 -0.06
C PRO A 16 13.49 -6.04 0.58
N PRO A 17 12.39 -6.41 -0.09
CA PRO A 17 11.53 -7.51 0.36
C PRO A 17 12.23 -8.86 0.21
N ASP A 18 11.64 -9.88 0.82
CA ASP A 18 12.01 -11.27 0.51
C ASP A 18 11.61 -11.62 -0.94
N GLU A 19 12.23 -12.67 -1.50
CA GLU A 19 12.05 -13.02 -2.92
C GLU A 19 10.57 -13.18 -3.27
N THR A 20 10.10 -12.39 -4.25
CA THR A 20 8.73 -12.43 -4.82
C THR A 20 7.59 -12.13 -3.84
N GLU A 21 7.83 -11.34 -2.81
CA GLU A 21 6.79 -10.95 -1.86
C GLU A 21 5.63 -10.17 -2.51
N ILE A 22 4.41 -10.63 -2.22
CA ILE A 22 3.18 -10.02 -2.71
C ILE A 22 2.38 -9.43 -1.55
N VAL A 23 1.63 -8.40 -1.87
CA VAL A 23 0.64 -7.80 -0.98
C VAL A 23 -0.72 -7.79 -1.67
N LEU A 24 -1.73 -8.22 -0.92
CA LEU A 24 -3.13 -8.20 -1.34
C LEU A 24 -3.82 -6.98 -0.72
N PHE A 25 -4.68 -6.33 -1.48
CA PHE A 25 -5.40 -5.13 -1.08
C PHE A 25 -6.90 -5.32 -1.16
N GLN A 26 -7.59 -4.81 -0.15
CA GLN A 26 -9.01 -4.50 -0.22
C GLN A 26 -9.20 -3.03 0.19
N PHE A 27 -9.79 -2.22 -0.68
CA PHE A 27 -10.03 -0.80 -0.44
C PHE A 27 -11.25 -0.63 0.45
N SER A 28 -11.00 -0.64 1.76
CA SER A 28 -12.01 -0.53 2.80
C SER A 28 -11.58 0.46 3.88
N SER A 29 -12.56 1.11 4.50
CA SER A 29 -12.35 2.00 5.65
C SER A 29 -12.36 1.26 6.99
N THR A 30 -12.72 -0.03 7.00
CA THR A 30 -12.74 -0.91 8.17
C THR A 30 -11.97 -2.20 7.90
N VAL A 31 -11.29 -2.74 8.92
CA VAL A 31 -10.60 -4.03 8.84
C VAL A 31 -11.62 -5.16 8.91
N PRO A 32 -11.84 -5.96 7.84
CA PRO A 32 -12.72 -7.12 7.88
C PRO A 32 -12.08 -8.26 8.71
N SER A 33 -12.86 -9.29 8.99
CA SER A 33 -12.30 -10.57 9.42
C SER A 33 -11.61 -11.27 8.24
N GLU A 34 -10.74 -12.24 8.54
CA GLU A 34 -10.08 -13.05 7.49
C GLU A 34 -11.07 -13.80 6.59
N GLU A 35 -12.21 -14.22 7.11
CA GLU A 35 -13.26 -14.92 6.34
C GLU A 35 -13.99 -14.01 5.32
N VAL A 36 -13.92 -12.69 5.52
CA VAL A 36 -14.63 -11.68 4.71
C VAL A 36 -13.64 -10.83 3.91
N PHE A 37 -12.34 -11.10 4.03
CA PHE A 37 -11.32 -10.42 3.25
C PHE A 37 -11.39 -10.89 1.79
N GLU A 38 -11.73 -9.95 0.91
CA GLU A 38 -11.87 -10.19 -0.52
C GLU A 38 -10.90 -9.27 -1.27
N PRO A 39 -9.70 -9.77 -1.64
CA PRO A 39 -8.71 -8.98 -2.34
C PRO A 39 -9.21 -8.48 -3.70
N GLU A 40 -9.12 -7.17 -3.89
CA GLU A 40 -9.48 -6.47 -5.11
C GLU A 40 -8.27 -6.21 -6.02
N THR A 41 -7.08 -6.16 -5.43
CA THR A 41 -5.83 -5.89 -6.14
C THR A 41 -4.68 -6.64 -5.47
N ALA A 42 -3.73 -7.10 -6.27
CA ALA A 42 -2.46 -7.63 -5.79
C ALA A 42 -1.32 -6.78 -6.33
N GLY A 43 -0.27 -6.62 -5.53
CA GLY A 43 0.94 -5.90 -5.92
C GLY A 43 2.21 -6.63 -5.50
N LEU A 44 3.28 -6.38 -6.25
CA LEU A 44 4.63 -6.79 -5.90
C LEU A 44 5.21 -5.78 -4.91
N VAL A 45 5.71 -6.28 -3.78
CA VAL A 45 6.45 -5.44 -2.86
C VAL A 45 7.82 -5.15 -3.47
N CYS A 46 8.25 -3.89 -3.40
CA CYS A 46 9.55 -3.43 -3.90
C CYS A 46 10.47 -2.96 -2.78
N GLU A 47 9.88 -2.44 -1.70
CA GLU A 47 10.59 -2.07 -0.48
C GLU A 47 9.66 -2.24 0.71
N GLU A 48 10.23 -2.63 1.84
CA GLU A 48 9.52 -2.78 3.09
C GLU A 48 10.11 -1.91 4.19
N SER A 49 9.28 -1.55 5.15
CA SER A 49 9.70 -0.95 6.40
C SER A 49 8.70 -1.29 7.48
N HIS A 50 9.08 -1.02 8.73
CA HIS A 50 8.15 -1.13 9.85
C HIS A 50 6.86 -0.30 9.67
N GLY A 51 6.93 0.82 8.95
CA GLY A 51 5.79 1.71 8.75
C GLY A 51 5.00 1.50 7.47
N GLY A 52 5.40 0.60 6.58
CA GLY A 52 4.70 0.43 5.31
C GLY A 52 5.57 -0.02 4.15
N LEU A 53 4.97 -0.07 2.97
CA LEU A 53 5.55 -0.69 1.78
C LEU A 53 5.65 0.30 0.62
N ARG A 54 6.53 -0.03 -0.34
CA ARG A 54 6.44 0.43 -1.73
C ARG A 54 6.00 -0.74 -2.58
N VAL A 55 5.03 -0.50 -3.44
CA VAL A 55 4.35 -1.54 -4.18
C VAL A 55 4.23 -1.16 -5.66
N ILE A 56 4.31 -2.15 -6.53
CA ILE A 56 3.94 -2.03 -7.95
C ILE A 56 2.76 -2.98 -8.20
N ALA A 57 1.71 -2.48 -8.86
CA ALA A 57 0.57 -3.28 -9.26
C ALA A 57 0.18 -3.00 -10.72
N LEU A 58 -0.62 -3.89 -11.29
CA LEU A 58 -1.27 -3.63 -12.55
C LEU A 58 -2.34 -2.56 -12.35
N ALA A 59 -2.41 -1.58 -13.24
CA ALA A 59 -3.38 -0.48 -13.22
C ALA A 59 -4.78 -0.93 -13.70
N ARG A 60 -5.27 -2.07 -13.19
CA ARG A 60 -6.53 -2.71 -13.58
C ARG A 60 -7.43 -2.93 -12.37
N GLY A 61 -8.73 -2.75 -12.56
CA GLY A 61 -9.70 -2.88 -11.47
C GLY A 61 -9.69 -1.66 -10.54
N PRO A 62 -10.04 -1.84 -9.25
CA PRO A 62 -10.30 -0.72 -8.34
C PRO A 62 -9.12 0.24 -8.16
N ILE A 63 -7.87 -0.25 -8.21
CA ILE A 63 -6.65 0.57 -8.07
C ILE A 63 -6.58 1.74 -9.06
N ASN A 64 -7.21 1.66 -10.25
CA ASN A 64 -7.22 2.75 -11.23
C ASN A 64 -7.96 4.00 -10.72
N THR A 65 -8.93 3.82 -9.82
CA THR A 65 -9.76 4.89 -9.26
C THR A 65 -9.30 5.34 -7.88
N VAL A 66 -8.25 4.72 -7.34
CA VAL A 66 -7.75 4.99 -6.00
C VAL A 66 -6.90 6.25 -6.02
N GLU A 67 -7.06 7.08 -5.00
CA GLU A 67 -6.31 8.32 -4.83
C GLU A 67 -5.46 8.28 -3.56
N LYS A 68 -4.49 9.20 -3.46
CA LYS A 68 -3.76 9.47 -2.22
C LYS A 68 -4.76 9.77 -1.09
N GLY A 69 -4.53 9.16 0.07
CA GLY A 69 -5.41 9.26 1.23
C GLY A 69 -6.44 8.13 1.32
N ALA A 70 -6.60 7.32 0.27
CA ALA A 70 -7.49 6.17 0.30
C ALA A 70 -7.06 5.18 1.38
N ARG A 71 -8.03 4.72 2.16
CA ARG A 71 -7.85 3.67 3.17
C ARG A 71 -7.97 2.31 2.50
N CYS A 72 -7.17 1.38 2.99
CA CYS A 72 -7.18 0.01 2.54
C CYS A 72 -6.84 -0.93 3.70
N VAL A 73 -7.10 -2.20 3.46
CA VAL A 73 -6.63 -3.31 4.28
C VAL A 73 -5.68 -4.11 3.42
N VAL A 74 -4.53 -4.41 3.98
CA VAL A 74 -3.47 -5.15 3.29
C VAL A 74 -3.22 -6.48 3.96
N GLN A 75 -2.86 -7.48 3.17
CA GLN A 75 -2.29 -8.73 3.63
C GLN A 75 -0.95 -8.92 2.92
N VAL A 76 0.14 -8.86 3.68
CA VAL A 76 1.50 -9.04 3.15
C VAL A 76 1.90 -10.48 3.34
N ALA A 77 2.17 -11.19 2.25
CA ALA A 77 2.47 -12.62 2.26
C ALA A 77 1.47 -13.44 3.12
N LYS A 78 1.92 -13.95 4.28
CA LYS A 78 1.11 -14.72 5.23
C LYS A 78 0.92 -14.01 6.58
N LEU A 79 1.21 -12.72 6.63
CA LEU A 79 0.94 -11.90 7.81
C LEU A 79 -0.56 -11.65 7.94
N GLY A 80 -1.00 -11.28 9.14
CA GLY A 80 -2.38 -10.93 9.40
C GLY A 80 -2.82 -9.67 8.65
N LEU A 81 -4.13 -9.43 8.60
CA LEU A 81 -4.70 -8.25 7.98
C LEU A 81 -4.27 -6.98 8.72
N GLN A 82 -3.86 -5.97 7.96
CA GLN A 82 -3.39 -4.70 8.50
C GLN A 82 -4.07 -3.52 7.82
N ALA A 83 -4.53 -2.55 8.62
CA ALA A 83 -5.05 -1.29 8.08
C ALA A 83 -3.91 -0.45 7.51
N ALA A 84 -4.16 0.19 6.37
CA ALA A 84 -3.19 1.03 5.69
C ALA A 84 -3.84 2.19 4.94
N GLU A 85 -3.01 3.15 4.53
CA GLU A 85 -3.39 4.30 3.74
C GLU A 85 -2.44 4.50 2.56
N ILE A 86 -2.98 4.82 1.38
CA ILE A 86 -2.19 5.22 0.21
C ILE A 86 -1.58 6.60 0.46
N ARG A 87 -0.25 6.71 0.45
CA ARG A 87 0.46 7.98 0.70
C ARG A 87 0.89 8.71 -0.57
N TRP A 88 1.12 7.98 -1.65
CA TRP A 88 1.46 8.52 -2.97
C TRP A 88 1.23 7.45 -4.04
N MET A 89 1.01 7.89 -5.27
CA MET A 89 0.85 7.04 -6.45
C MET A 89 1.60 7.69 -7.63
N GLU A 90 2.19 6.86 -8.47
CA GLU A 90 2.98 7.22 -9.64
C GLU A 90 2.64 6.21 -10.75
N GLU A 91 2.09 6.69 -11.86
CA GLU A 91 1.89 5.88 -13.06
C GLU A 91 3.25 5.69 -13.74
N ILE A 92 3.65 4.44 -13.93
CA ILE A 92 4.92 4.08 -14.56
C ILE A 92 4.72 3.82 -16.06
N ASP A 93 3.59 3.21 -16.40
CA ASP A 93 3.13 2.93 -17.76
C ASP A 93 1.59 2.77 -17.73
N GLU A 94 0.94 2.68 -18.90
CA GLU A 94 -0.52 2.59 -19.06
C GLU A 94 -1.15 1.47 -18.22
N ASP A 95 -0.43 0.36 -18.05
CA ASP A 95 -0.88 -0.83 -17.31
C ASP A 95 -0.22 -0.98 -15.94
N VAL A 96 0.63 -0.05 -15.49
CA VAL A 96 1.46 -0.24 -14.29
C VAL A 96 1.48 1.01 -13.40
N VAL A 97 1.10 0.82 -12.14
CA VAL A 97 1.15 1.86 -11.11
C VAL A 97 2.07 1.45 -9.97
N LYS A 98 2.85 2.42 -9.50
CA LYS A 98 3.70 2.31 -8.33
C LYS A 98 3.15 3.21 -7.23
N PHE A 99 3.09 2.71 -6.02
CA PHE A 99 2.50 3.48 -4.92
C PHE A 99 3.13 3.13 -3.58
N GLY A 100 2.96 4.05 -2.64
CA GLY A 100 3.39 3.87 -1.26
C GLY A 100 2.18 3.68 -0.37
N VAL A 101 2.25 2.67 0.49
CA VAL A 101 1.28 2.43 1.57
C VAL A 101 1.95 2.64 2.91
N GLU A 102 1.23 3.26 3.83
CA GLU A 102 1.62 3.37 5.23
C GLU A 102 0.65 2.60 6.11
N PHE A 103 1.19 1.79 7.02
CA PHE A 103 0.41 1.06 8.00
C PHE A 103 -0.15 2.00 9.07
N SER A 104 -1.38 1.74 9.51
CA SER A 104 -2.08 2.48 10.58
C SER A 104 -1.93 1.86 11.95
#